data_AF-A0A8B8T3X4-F1
#
_entry.id   AF-A0A8B8T3X4-F1
#
_cell.length_a   1.000
_cell.length_b   1.000
_cell.length_c   1.000
_cell.angle_alpha   90.00
_cell.angle_beta   90.00
_cell.angle_gamma   90.00
#
_symmetry.space_group_name_H-M   'P 1'
#
loop_
_entity.id
_entity.type
_entity.pdbx_description
1 polymer ?
#
loop_
_entity_poly.entity_id
_entity_poly.type
_entity_poly.pdbx_seq_one_letter_code
_entity_poly.pdbx_strand_id
1 'polypeptide(L)'
;MHLEVKNLEKLPVVSKTSKVPNPFLHKEELKLPEIRQGGQFNKVQDLIFRRPTGQIIMSTETLKKIQIDRQFFSDVITETMQELQNSGTFINLLKALGKERENKMHFYDIIAREESGRKKIKALQKQLLNVKKERQVEVQSRNEYIVHLKDQLQEMKAKTNMENRYMKRNTELQISQTQKKCSKTEEHLLEEIEVITVRKDQKLRLKTEEENRIHVEIEMFLRKEQQKLEEKLEFWMEKFDKDTEMKQNELNALKAAKASDLAHLQELAKTLREYEQVIIEDRIEKENTRKQIQQDDLELESAIKLQAWWRGTVVRREIGSFRMPKKDKDDSKESKGKGKGKDKDKRRRKK
;
A
#
# COMPACT_ATOMS: atom_id res chain seq x y z
N MET A 1 53.08 -24.20 8.31
CA MET A 1 52.22 -24.97 7.40
C MET A 1 52.09 -24.21 6.08
N HIS A 2 51.86 -24.97 5.02
CA HIS A 2 52.07 -24.66 3.60
C HIS A 2 51.33 -23.45 3.00
N LEU A 3 52.03 -22.83 2.04
CA LEU A 3 51.61 -22.29 0.73
C LEU A 3 50.14 -22.50 0.30
N GLU A 4 49.53 -21.46 -0.30
CA GLU A 4 49.01 -21.61 -1.66
C GLU A 4 48.97 -20.27 -2.44
N VAL A 5 49.73 -20.26 -3.52
CA VAL A 5 49.70 -19.35 -4.66
C VAL A 5 48.83 -20.03 -5.73
N LYS A 6 47.99 -19.29 -6.45
CA LYS A 6 47.52 -19.72 -7.78
C LYS A 6 47.29 -18.53 -8.70
N ASN A 7 47.76 -18.73 -9.92
CA ASN A 7 48.02 -17.78 -10.99
C ASN A 7 47.67 -18.51 -12.31
N LEU A 8 47.49 -17.75 -13.40
CA LEU A 8 47.41 -18.14 -14.85
C LEU A 8 46.05 -18.71 -15.34
N GLU A 9 45.51 -18.41 -16.53
CA GLU A 9 46.03 -18.27 -17.93
C GLU A 9 44.93 -17.53 -18.79
N LYS A 10 45.13 -16.54 -19.70
CA LYS A 10 45.73 -16.40 -21.06
C LYS A 10 45.05 -17.10 -22.28
N LEU A 11 44.39 -16.26 -23.14
CA LEU A 11 44.27 -16.22 -24.64
C LEU A 11 43.60 -17.39 -25.42
N PRO A 12 43.15 -17.32 -26.72
CA PRO A 12 43.53 -16.45 -27.88
C PRO A 12 42.38 -15.88 -28.80
N VAL A 13 42.55 -14.75 -29.54
CA VAL A 13 42.89 -14.47 -30.98
C VAL A 13 41.91 -14.97 -32.09
N VAL A 14 41.39 -14.05 -32.96
CA VAL A 14 41.49 -13.99 -34.47
C VAL A 14 40.28 -13.28 -35.19
N SER A 15 40.57 -12.11 -35.83
CA SER A 15 40.17 -11.54 -37.16
C SER A 15 38.70 -11.48 -37.66
N LYS A 16 38.18 -10.62 -38.58
CA LYS A 16 38.60 -9.52 -39.49
C LYS A 16 37.30 -8.97 -40.16
N THR A 17 37.22 -7.70 -40.55
CA THR A 17 36.72 -7.23 -41.88
C THR A 17 36.86 -5.71 -42.00
N SER A 18 36.81 -5.23 -43.24
CA SER A 18 37.56 -4.10 -43.81
C SER A 18 36.67 -3.01 -44.43
N LYS A 19 37.15 -1.76 -44.44
CA LYS A 19 37.29 -0.80 -45.58
C LYS A 19 36.95 0.66 -45.23
N VAL A 20 37.74 1.54 -45.86
CA VAL A 20 38.05 2.98 -45.73
C VAL A 20 37.36 3.70 -46.93
N PRO A 21 37.06 5.03 -46.97
CA PRO A 21 38.10 6.06 -47.08
C PRO A 21 37.98 7.43 -46.36
N ASN A 22 39.19 7.97 -46.17
CA ASN A 22 39.69 9.25 -45.63
C ASN A 22 39.28 10.47 -46.50
N PRO A 23 39.50 11.77 -46.13
CA PRO A 23 40.85 12.33 -45.94
C PRO A 23 41.06 13.50 -44.92
N PHE A 24 42.35 13.76 -44.66
CA PHE A 24 43.00 15.01 -44.19
C PHE A 24 43.44 15.16 -42.71
N LEU A 25 44.59 14.55 -42.39
CA LEU A 25 45.65 15.14 -41.56
C LEU A 25 47.01 14.78 -42.17
N HIS A 26 47.82 15.78 -42.54
CA HIS A 26 49.23 15.59 -42.87
C HIS A 26 50.07 15.97 -41.64
N LYS A 27 50.77 14.97 -41.08
CA LYS A 27 52.08 15.15 -40.43
C LYS A 27 53.12 14.86 -41.50
N GLU A 28 54.10 15.73 -41.64
CA GLU A 28 55.33 15.40 -42.36
C GLU A 28 56.51 15.98 -41.60
N GLU A 29 57.22 15.08 -40.94
CA GLU A 29 58.57 15.25 -40.47
C GLU A 29 59.43 14.56 -41.56
N LEU A 30 60.41 15.27 -42.12
CA LEU A 30 61.76 14.77 -42.48
C LEU A 30 62.50 15.70 -43.45
N LYS A 31 63.81 15.72 -43.22
CA LYS A 31 64.94 15.99 -44.14
C LYS A 31 65.59 17.39 -44.11
N LEU A 32 66.73 17.40 -43.42
CA LEU A 32 67.97 18.02 -43.89
C LEU A 32 68.17 17.80 -45.41
N PRO A 33 68.79 18.78 -46.09
CA PRO A 33 69.82 18.44 -47.05
C PRO A 33 71.13 19.20 -46.81
N GLU A 34 72.19 18.42 -46.88
CA GLU A 34 73.59 18.82 -46.93
C GLU A 34 74.01 19.10 -48.39
N ILE A 35 74.64 20.26 -48.59
CA ILE A 35 75.74 20.60 -49.52
C ILE A 35 75.68 20.09 -50.98
N ARG A 36 75.63 21.05 -51.93
CA ARG A 36 76.52 21.17 -53.11
C ARG A 36 76.41 22.58 -53.69
N GLN A 37 77.45 23.39 -53.48
CA GLN A 37 78.48 23.74 -54.48
C GLN A 37 78.01 24.70 -55.58
N GLY A 38 78.64 25.88 -55.59
CA GLY A 38 78.81 26.69 -56.80
C GLY A 38 78.33 28.13 -56.65
N GLY A 39 79.25 29.09 -56.75
CA GLY A 39 78.93 30.49 -57.06
C GLY A 39 78.90 31.42 -55.84
N GLN A 40 80.04 31.81 -55.29
CA GLN A 40 80.73 33.05 -55.67
C GLN A 40 80.10 34.32 -55.05
N PHE A 41 80.32 34.55 -53.75
CA PHE A 41 80.24 35.91 -53.15
C PHE A 41 81.28 36.14 -52.03
N ASN A 42 82.42 35.44 -52.07
CA ASN A 42 83.66 35.89 -51.42
C ASN A 42 84.51 36.64 -52.45
N LYS A 43 84.03 37.80 -52.93
CA LYS A 43 84.77 38.62 -53.90
C LYS A 43 84.39 40.11 -53.89
N VAL A 44 84.01 40.67 -52.74
CA VAL A 44 83.75 42.12 -52.61
C VAL A 44 84.58 42.79 -51.49
N GLN A 45 85.40 42.02 -50.76
CA GLN A 45 86.36 42.59 -49.80
C GLN A 45 87.84 42.53 -50.25
N ASP A 46 88.13 41.97 -51.43
CA ASP A 46 89.49 41.90 -52.00
C ASP A 46 89.65 42.63 -53.35
N LEU A 47 88.71 43.52 -53.72
CA LEU A 47 88.74 44.22 -55.02
C LEU A 47 88.82 45.75 -54.95
N ILE A 48 89.27 46.33 -53.81
CA ILE A 48 89.48 47.79 -53.70
C ILE A 48 90.94 48.14 -53.31
N PHE A 49 91.82 47.16 -53.08
CA PHE A 49 93.24 47.39 -52.82
C PHE A 49 94.16 46.59 -53.75
N ARG A 50 93.98 46.73 -55.07
CA ARG A 50 95.05 46.52 -56.05
C ARG A 50 95.39 47.87 -56.66
N ARG A 51 96.39 48.55 -56.09
CA ARG A 51 97.09 49.63 -56.78
C ARG A 51 97.68 49.05 -58.07
N PRO A 52 97.35 49.58 -59.26
CA PRO A 52 98.24 49.43 -60.39
C PRO A 52 99.49 50.25 -60.08
N THR A 53 100.62 49.54 -60.10
CA THR A 53 101.96 50.06 -60.34
C THR A 53 101.95 51.22 -61.33
N GLY A 54 102.79 52.22 -61.07
CA GLY A 54 102.81 53.49 -61.75
C GLY A 54 102.78 53.40 -63.28
N GLN A 55 101.72 53.98 -63.86
CA GLN A 55 101.80 54.69 -65.11
C GLN A 55 100.94 55.95 -64.99
N ILE A 56 101.52 57.07 -65.40
CA ILE A 56 100.89 58.38 -65.51
C ILE A 56 99.76 58.28 -66.54
N ILE A 57 98.53 58.01 -66.09
CA ILE A 57 97.31 58.19 -66.88
C ILE A 57 96.56 59.35 -66.22
N MET A 58 96.77 60.56 -66.74
CA MET A 58 95.94 61.71 -66.37
C MET A 58 94.49 61.38 -66.73
N SER A 59 93.56 61.37 -65.76
CA SER A 59 92.14 61.14 -66.08
C SER A 59 91.64 62.27 -66.98
N THR A 60 90.65 62.02 -67.85
CA THR A 60 90.08 63.05 -68.74
C THR A 60 89.56 64.28 -67.96
N GLU A 61 89.11 64.09 -66.73
CA GLU A 61 88.72 65.13 -65.79
C GLU A 61 89.92 65.93 -65.28
N THR A 62 91.05 65.27 -65.00
CA THR A 62 92.29 65.94 -64.61
C THR A 62 92.86 66.75 -65.78
N LEU A 63 92.78 66.23 -67.00
CA LEU A 63 93.19 66.95 -68.22
C LEU A 63 92.29 68.16 -68.48
N LYS A 64 90.96 68.01 -68.31
CA LYS A 64 90.00 69.13 -68.39
C LYS A 64 90.29 70.19 -67.34
N LYS A 65 90.57 69.80 -66.09
CA LYS A 65 90.95 70.73 -65.02
C LYS A 65 92.22 71.48 -65.38
N ILE A 66 93.26 70.79 -65.87
CA ILE A 66 94.52 71.41 -66.29
C ILE A 66 94.31 72.39 -67.45
N GLN A 67 93.47 72.04 -68.42
CA GLN A 67 93.13 72.94 -69.54
C GLN A 67 92.38 74.19 -69.05
N ILE A 68 91.42 74.04 -68.13
CA ILE A 68 90.68 75.14 -67.51
C ILE A 68 91.61 76.01 -66.66
N ASP A 69 92.46 75.42 -65.83
CA ASP A 69 93.44 76.12 -65.00
C ASP A 69 94.42 76.91 -65.89
N ARG A 70 94.92 76.29 -66.97
CA ARG A 70 95.82 76.94 -67.94
C ARG A 70 95.14 78.11 -68.66
N GLN A 71 93.88 77.93 -69.08
CA GLN A 71 93.11 79.00 -69.69
C GLN A 71 92.86 80.14 -68.69
N PHE A 72 92.48 79.82 -67.46
CA PHE A 72 92.31 80.79 -66.38
C PHE A 72 93.59 81.59 -66.09
N PHE A 73 94.76 80.93 -66.00
CA PHE A 73 96.04 81.63 -65.86
C PHE A 73 96.36 82.53 -67.06
N SER A 74 96.09 82.05 -68.28
CA SER A 74 96.26 82.85 -69.49
C SER A 74 95.37 84.09 -69.46
N ASP A 75 94.09 83.93 -69.13
CA ASP A 75 93.10 85.01 -69.07
C ASP A 75 93.52 86.05 -68.01
N VAL A 76 93.88 85.62 -66.79
CA VAL A 76 94.35 86.52 -65.72
C VAL A 76 95.65 87.24 -66.10
N ILE A 77 96.61 86.58 -66.75
CA ILE A 77 97.85 87.23 -67.21
C ILE A 77 97.56 88.24 -68.32
N THR A 78 96.70 87.90 -69.28
CA THR A 78 96.34 88.83 -70.37
C THR A 78 95.57 90.04 -69.85
N GLU A 79 94.59 89.84 -68.96
CA GLU A 79 93.81 90.93 -68.34
C GLU A 79 94.69 91.86 -67.49
N THR A 80 95.69 91.31 -66.80
CA THR A 80 96.61 92.10 -65.96
C THR A 80 97.68 92.82 -66.77
N MET A 81 98.19 92.21 -67.84
CA MET A 81 99.10 92.87 -68.77
C MET A 81 98.41 94.03 -69.51
N GLN A 82 97.15 93.84 -69.89
CA GLN A 82 96.33 94.89 -70.50
C GLN A 82 96.00 96.02 -69.51
N GLU A 83 95.66 95.69 -68.26
CA GLU A 83 95.43 96.68 -67.20
C GLU A 83 96.71 97.49 -66.90
N LEU A 84 97.87 96.83 -66.85
CA LEU A 84 99.15 97.47 -66.59
C LEU A 84 99.57 98.43 -67.73
N GLN A 85 99.31 98.05 -68.99
CA GLN A 85 99.54 98.92 -70.16
C GLN A 85 98.59 100.12 -70.21
N ASN A 86 97.33 99.93 -69.82
CA ASN A 86 96.30 100.95 -70.00
C ASN A 86 96.21 101.94 -68.82
N SER A 87 96.36 101.46 -67.58
CA SER A 87 96.13 102.25 -66.37
C SER A 87 97.24 102.16 -65.33
N GLY A 88 98.28 101.34 -65.55
CA GLY A 88 99.40 101.18 -64.62
C GLY A 88 99.05 100.48 -63.30
N THR A 89 97.91 99.78 -63.24
CA THR A 89 97.37 99.10 -62.04
C THR A 89 97.29 97.58 -62.22
N PHE A 90 97.02 96.85 -61.13
CA PHE A 90 96.97 95.37 -61.10
C PHE A 90 95.76 94.82 -60.32
N ILE A 91 94.63 95.54 -60.33
CA ILE A 91 93.42 95.22 -59.55
C ILE A 91 92.81 93.89 -59.99
N ASN A 92 92.87 93.56 -61.29
CA ASN A 92 92.35 92.30 -61.83
C ASN A 92 93.06 91.08 -61.24
N LEU A 93 94.39 91.15 -61.06
CA LEU A 93 95.16 90.10 -60.38
C LEU A 93 94.73 89.95 -58.92
N LEU A 94 94.55 91.08 -58.24
CA LEU A 94 94.22 91.11 -56.81
C LEU A 94 92.81 90.57 -56.55
N LYS A 95 91.86 90.85 -57.45
CA LYS A 95 90.49 90.31 -57.42
C LYS A 95 90.45 88.82 -57.75
N ALA A 96 91.20 88.36 -58.75
CA ALA A 96 91.32 86.94 -59.09
C ALA A 96 91.95 86.15 -57.93
N LEU A 97 93.00 86.69 -57.31
CA LEU A 97 93.67 86.10 -56.14
C LEU A 97 92.78 86.12 -54.89
N GLY A 98 91.97 87.17 -54.70
CA GLY A 98 90.96 87.23 -53.65
C GLY A 98 89.87 86.17 -53.81
N LYS A 99 89.34 86.00 -55.02
CA LYS A 99 88.35 84.97 -55.35
C LYS A 99 88.91 83.56 -55.17
N GLU A 100 90.17 83.32 -55.55
CA GLU A 100 90.83 82.03 -55.34
C GLU A 100 91.08 81.73 -53.86
N ARG A 101 91.42 82.75 -53.06
CA ARG A 101 91.50 82.63 -51.59
C ARG A 101 90.14 82.28 -50.96
N GLU A 102 89.07 82.94 -51.40
CA GLU A 102 87.71 82.67 -50.93
C GLU A 102 87.23 81.27 -51.32
N ASN A 103 87.43 80.86 -52.57
CA ASN A 103 87.14 79.51 -53.06
C ASN A 103 87.88 78.45 -52.24
N LYS A 104 89.17 78.69 -51.93
CA LYS A 104 89.98 77.81 -51.09
C LYS A 104 89.42 77.72 -49.66
N MET A 105 89.02 78.84 -49.07
CA MET A 105 88.39 78.86 -47.74
C MET A 105 87.06 78.10 -47.73
N HIS A 106 86.18 78.35 -48.71
CA HIS A 106 84.90 77.65 -48.85
C HIS A 106 85.06 76.15 -49.06
N PHE A 107 86.10 75.72 -49.80
CA PHE A 107 86.44 74.30 -49.96
C PHE A 107 86.81 73.63 -48.63
N TYR A 108 87.65 74.29 -47.81
CA TYR A 108 87.98 73.78 -46.47
C TYR A 108 86.75 73.75 -45.55
N ASP A 109 85.85 74.74 -45.63
CA ASP A 109 84.60 74.76 -44.87
C ASP A 109 83.64 73.64 -45.28
N ILE A 110 83.55 73.32 -46.58
CA ILE A 110 82.78 72.16 -47.06
C ILE A 110 83.39 70.87 -46.49
N ILE A 111 84.71 70.71 -46.54
CA ILE A 111 85.39 69.52 -45.99
C ILE A 111 85.11 69.38 -44.49
N ALA A 112 85.24 70.45 -43.71
CA ALA A 112 84.97 70.43 -42.28
C ALA A 112 83.50 70.09 -41.96
N ARG A 113 82.54 70.63 -42.73
CA ARG A 113 81.12 70.28 -42.61
C ARG A 113 80.83 68.83 -42.99
N GLU A 114 81.42 68.31 -44.05
CA GLU A 114 81.27 66.91 -44.46
C GLU A 114 81.87 65.95 -43.41
N GLU A 115 83.06 66.26 -42.89
CA GLU A 115 83.68 65.45 -41.82
C GLU A 115 82.85 65.45 -40.53
N SER A 116 82.35 66.61 -40.11
CA SER A 116 81.47 66.70 -38.93
C SER A 116 80.13 66.00 -39.17
N GLY A 117 79.57 66.10 -40.37
CA GLY A 117 78.39 65.34 -40.81
C GLY A 117 78.60 63.84 -40.73
N ARG A 118 79.72 63.34 -41.28
CA ARG A 118 80.10 61.91 -41.19
C ARG A 118 80.28 61.44 -39.75
N LYS A 119 80.91 62.25 -38.90
CA LYS A 119 81.04 61.95 -37.46
C LYS A 119 79.67 61.84 -36.80
N LYS A 120 78.74 62.76 -37.11
CA LYS A 120 77.37 62.76 -36.58
C LYS A 120 76.55 61.56 -37.08
N ILE A 121 76.64 61.21 -38.37
CA ILE A 121 76.00 60.01 -38.93
C ILE A 121 76.52 58.75 -38.24
N LYS A 122 77.83 58.59 -38.08
CA LYS A 122 78.42 57.45 -37.36
C LYS A 122 77.94 57.38 -35.91
N ALA A 123 77.85 58.51 -35.22
CA ALA A 123 77.34 58.57 -33.84
C ALA A 123 75.87 58.14 -33.76
N LEU A 124 75.01 58.65 -34.65
CA LEU A 124 73.59 58.28 -34.73
C LEU A 124 73.40 56.80 -35.10
N GLN A 125 74.19 56.28 -36.03
CA GLN A 125 74.17 54.85 -36.39
C GLN A 125 74.54 53.98 -35.17
N LYS A 126 75.53 54.39 -34.38
CA LYS A 126 75.91 53.69 -33.14
C LYS A 126 74.80 53.75 -32.09
N GLN A 127 74.17 54.91 -31.91
CA GLN A 127 73.03 55.06 -31.00
C GLN A 127 71.84 54.19 -31.42
N LEU A 128 71.50 54.17 -32.70
CA LEU A 128 70.41 53.35 -33.23
C LEU A 128 70.67 51.85 -32.99
N LEU A 129 71.91 51.41 -33.21
CA LEU A 129 72.33 50.03 -32.97
C LEU A 129 72.27 49.68 -31.47
N ASN A 130 72.70 50.59 -30.59
CA ASN A 130 72.59 50.41 -29.14
C ASN A 130 71.13 50.31 -28.69
N VAL A 131 70.26 51.24 -29.11
CA VAL A 131 68.82 51.20 -28.79
C VAL A 131 68.18 49.91 -29.29
N LYS A 132 68.56 49.42 -30.47
CA LYS A 132 68.06 48.14 -30.99
C LYS A 132 68.49 46.96 -30.12
N LYS A 133 69.75 46.95 -29.63
CA LYS A 133 70.25 45.91 -28.71
C LYS A 133 69.56 45.99 -27.35
N GLU A 134 69.44 47.17 -26.77
CA GLU A 134 68.76 47.39 -25.49
C GLU A 134 67.31 46.92 -25.56
N ARG A 135 66.57 47.31 -26.62
CA ARG A 135 65.20 46.86 -26.84
C ARG A 135 65.10 45.35 -27.02
N GLN A 136 66.07 44.72 -27.70
CA GLN A 136 66.10 43.26 -27.86
C GLN A 136 66.27 42.54 -26.51
N VAL A 137 67.19 43.04 -25.66
CA VAL A 137 67.41 42.48 -24.32
C VAL A 137 66.17 42.67 -23.44
N GLU A 138 65.53 43.84 -23.50
CA GLU A 138 64.30 44.10 -22.75
C GLU A 138 63.14 43.22 -23.21
N VAL A 139 62.99 42.98 -24.52
CA VAL A 139 61.98 42.04 -25.03
C VAL A 139 62.27 40.62 -24.55
N GLN A 140 63.54 40.19 -24.53
CA GLN A 140 63.92 38.88 -24.02
C GLN A 140 63.62 38.75 -22.53
N SER A 141 63.99 39.72 -21.70
CA SER A 141 63.73 39.69 -20.26
C SER A 141 62.23 39.69 -19.94
N ARG A 142 61.43 40.48 -20.66
CA ARG A 142 59.97 40.47 -20.54
C ARG A 142 59.38 39.13 -20.98
N ASN A 143 59.91 38.51 -22.03
CA ASN A 143 59.42 37.21 -22.51
C ASN A 143 59.75 36.09 -21.53
N GLU A 144 60.94 36.09 -20.93
CA GLU A 144 61.32 35.18 -19.83
C GLU A 144 60.40 35.37 -18.61
N TYR A 145 60.08 36.61 -18.25
CA TYR A 145 59.15 36.90 -17.17
C TYR A 145 57.74 36.37 -17.46
N ILE A 146 57.25 36.50 -18.70
CA ILE A 146 55.97 35.91 -19.13
C ILE A 146 56.00 34.38 -18.99
N VAL A 147 57.09 33.71 -19.38
CA VAL A 147 57.22 32.26 -19.22
C VAL A 147 57.18 31.88 -17.75
N HIS A 148 57.94 32.57 -16.90
CA HIS A 148 57.92 32.32 -15.45
C HIS A 148 56.53 32.49 -14.83
N LEU A 149 55.79 33.55 -15.20
CA LEU A 149 54.43 33.76 -14.72
C LEU A 149 53.46 32.68 -15.21
N LYS A 150 53.62 32.19 -16.45
CA LYS A 150 52.83 31.07 -16.97
C LYS A 150 53.07 29.79 -16.19
N ASP A 151 54.33 29.49 -15.86
CA ASP A 151 54.70 28.31 -15.08
C ASP A 151 54.11 28.38 -13.67
N GLN A 152 54.24 29.54 -13.00
CA GLN A 152 53.61 29.76 -11.68
C GLN A 152 52.09 29.59 -11.72
N LEU A 153 51.43 30.11 -12.75
CA LEU A 153 49.99 29.98 -12.90
C LEU A 153 49.57 28.52 -13.11
N GLN A 154 50.32 27.78 -13.92
CA GLN A 154 50.07 26.36 -14.17
C GLN A 154 50.30 25.52 -12.90
N GLU A 155 51.36 25.81 -12.14
CA GLU A 155 51.64 25.18 -10.86
C GLU A 155 50.51 25.43 -9.85
N MET A 156 50.09 26.70 -9.69
CA MET A 156 48.98 27.07 -8.80
C MET A 156 47.68 26.36 -9.20
N LYS A 157 47.38 26.31 -10.51
CA LYS A 157 46.20 25.61 -11.03
C LYS A 157 46.26 24.10 -10.74
N ALA A 158 47.43 23.47 -10.84
CA ALA A 158 47.60 22.07 -10.52
C ALA A 158 47.43 21.81 -9.01
N LYS A 159 48.04 22.65 -8.16
CA LYS A 159 47.94 22.59 -6.70
C LYS A 159 46.49 22.74 -6.23
N THR A 160 45.80 23.81 -6.62
CA THR A 160 44.41 24.05 -6.24
C THR A 160 43.48 22.94 -6.72
N ASN A 161 43.70 22.37 -7.91
CA ASN A 161 42.89 21.23 -8.37
C ASN A 161 43.13 19.96 -7.55
N MET A 162 44.37 19.67 -7.16
CA MET A 162 44.65 18.53 -6.26
C MET A 162 44.04 18.74 -4.89
N GLU A 163 44.20 19.93 -4.30
CA GLU A 163 43.62 20.28 -3.00
C GLU A 163 42.08 20.17 -3.03
N ASN A 164 41.42 20.70 -4.06
CA ASN A 164 39.97 20.57 -4.21
C ASN A 164 39.51 19.12 -4.30
N ARG A 165 40.22 18.27 -5.07
CA ARG A 165 39.89 16.84 -5.15
C ARG A 165 40.10 16.12 -3.82
N TYR A 166 41.18 16.45 -3.12
CA TYR A 166 41.46 15.89 -1.80
C TYR A 166 40.38 16.30 -0.79
N MET A 167 40.07 17.58 -0.70
CA MET A 167 39.04 18.11 0.20
C MET A 167 37.68 17.50 -0.10
N LYS A 168 37.28 17.43 -1.37
CA LYS A 168 36.02 16.81 -1.78
C LYS A 168 35.95 15.33 -1.37
N ARG A 169 36.99 14.55 -1.64
CA ARG A 169 37.02 13.13 -1.27
C ARG A 169 37.05 12.94 0.25
N ASN A 170 37.74 13.81 0.98
CA ASN A 170 37.78 13.78 2.44
C ASN A 170 36.40 14.10 3.05
N THR A 171 35.69 15.13 2.55
CA THR A 171 34.35 15.47 3.02
C THR A 171 33.34 14.39 2.66
N GLU A 172 33.36 13.85 1.43
CA GLU A 172 32.53 12.72 1.02
C GLU A 172 32.74 11.49 1.91
N LEU A 173 33.99 11.19 2.26
CA LEU A 173 34.33 10.08 3.15
C LEU A 173 33.81 10.32 4.57
N GLN A 174 33.94 11.54 5.12
CA GLN A 174 33.37 11.87 6.43
C GLN A 174 31.83 11.76 6.44
N ILE A 175 31.17 12.25 5.39
CA ILE A 175 29.72 12.13 5.23
C ILE A 175 29.32 10.65 5.19
N SER A 176 29.96 9.85 4.34
CA SER A 176 29.67 8.42 4.20
C SER A 176 29.92 7.64 5.50
N GLN A 177 31.01 7.93 6.21
CA GLN A 177 31.28 7.32 7.51
C GLN A 177 30.20 7.68 8.55
N THR A 178 29.80 8.95 8.60
CA THR A 178 28.77 9.43 9.52
C THR A 178 27.43 8.79 9.19
N GLN A 179 27.02 8.81 7.92
CA GLN A 179 25.82 8.16 7.43
C GLN A 179 25.80 6.68 7.80
N LYS A 180 26.89 5.94 7.58
CA LYS A 180 26.98 4.52 7.91
C LYS A 180 26.87 4.26 9.43
N LYS A 181 27.40 5.15 10.27
CA LYS A 181 27.22 5.04 11.73
C LYS A 181 25.75 5.27 12.11
N CYS A 182 25.14 6.32 11.57
CA CYS A 182 23.73 6.64 11.80
C CYS A 182 22.81 5.50 11.34
N SER A 183 23.00 4.96 10.14
CA SER A 183 22.18 3.85 9.63
C SER A 183 22.30 2.60 10.49
N LYS A 184 23.50 2.28 11.01
CA LYS A 184 23.67 1.14 11.93
C LYS A 184 22.94 1.35 13.26
N THR A 185 23.01 2.57 13.81
CA THR A 185 22.29 2.88 15.05
C THR A 185 20.78 2.86 14.84
N GLU A 186 20.31 3.34 13.69
CA GLU A 186 18.91 3.31 13.31
C GLU A 186 18.40 1.87 13.12
N GLU A 187 19.16 1.02 12.42
CA GLU A 187 18.88 -0.41 12.25
C GLU A 187 18.76 -1.13 13.60
N HIS A 188 19.70 -0.92 14.51
CA HIS A 188 19.64 -1.49 15.86
C HIS A 188 18.40 -1.02 16.65
N LEU A 189 18.03 0.26 16.55
CA LEU A 189 16.84 0.78 17.22
C LEU A 189 15.55 0.19 16.61
N LEU A 190 15.51 -0.01 15.30
CA LEU A 190 14.38 -0.65 14.62
C LEU A 190 14.24 -2.13 15.04
N GLU A 191 15.35 -2.87 15.12
CA GLU A 191 15.36 -4.25 15.63
C GLU A 191 14.85 -4.32 17.08
N GLU A 192 15.27 -3.38 17.95
CA GLU A 192 14.81 -3.32 19.34
C GLU A 192 13.30 -3.02 19.42
N ILE A 193 12.81 -2.08 18.62
CA ILE A 193 11.37 -1.77 18.51
C ILE A 193 10.59 -3.00 18.05
N GLU A 194 11.08 -3.73 17.05
CA GLU A 194 10.46 -4.95 16.54
C GLU A 194 10.37 -6.02 17.64
N VAL A 195 11.47 -6.30 18.33
CA VAL A 195 11.51 -7.28 19.43
C VAL A 195 10.55 -6.91 20.55
N ILE A 196 10.51 -5.64 20.95
CA ILE A 196 9.59 -5.15 22.00
C ILE A 196 8.14 -5.32 21.55
N THR A 197 7.82 -4.98 20.29
CA THR A 197 6.47 -5.07 19.74
C THR A 197 6.01 -6.52 19.68
N VAL A 198 6.82 -7.42 19.11
CA VAL A 198 6.53 -8.86 19.05
C VAL A 198 6.35 -9.45 20.45
N ARG A 199 7.19 -9.07 21.42
CA ARG A 199 7.07 -9.55 22.80
C ARG A 199 5.79 -9.05 23.47
N LYS A 200 5.41 -7.79 23.23
CA LYS A 200 4.18 -7.20 23.75
C LYS A 200 2.96 -7.91 23.17
N ASP A 201 2.95 -8.14 21.85
CA ASP A 201 1.86 -8.82 21.16
C ASP A 201 1.73 -10.26 21.64
N GLN A 202 2.84 -10.99 21.78
CA GLN A 202 2.82 -12.35 22.34
C GLN A 202 2.26 -12.38 23.77
N LYS A 203 2.62 -11.41 24.61
CA LYS A 203 2.08 -11.31 25.98
C LYS A 203 0.58 -11.02 25.98
N LEU A 204 0.11 -10.13 25.11
CA LEU A 204 -1.31 -9.82 24.97
C LEU A 204 -2.09 -11.04 24.50
N ARG A 205 -1.58 -11.75 23.48
CA ARG A 205 -2.19 -12.99 22.97
C ARG A 205 -2.33 -14.03 24.07
N LEU A 206 -1.27 -14.31 24.84
CA LEU A 206 -1.34 -15.27 25.95
C LEU A 206 -2.37 -14.88 27.00
N LYS A 207 -2.49 -13.58 27.32
CA LYS A 207 -3.50 -13.11 28.27
C LYS A 207 -4.92 -13.31 27.74
N THR A 208 -5.15 -12.99 26.47
CA THR A 208 -6.45 -13.20 25.82
C THR A 208 -6.79 -14.69 25.71
N GLU A 209 -5.82 -15.55 25.40
CA GLU A 209 -6.01 -17.01 25.37
C GLU A 209 -6.40 -17.56 26.75
N GLU A 210 -5.77 -17.06 27.83
CA GLU A 210 -6.12 -17.44 29.20
C GLU A 210 -7.52 -16.95 29.59
N GLU A 211 -7.88 -15.69 29.29
CA GLU A 211 -9.22 -15.17 29.54
C GLU A 211 -10.30 -15.95 28.77
N ASN A 212 -10.03 -16.30 27.51
CA ASN A 212 -10.92 -17.14 26.71
C ASN A 212 -11.10 -18.54 27.31
N ARG A 213 -10.00 -19.15 27.79
CA ARG A 213 -10.07 -20.46 28.44
C ARG A 213 -10.92 -20.40 29.72
N ILE A 214 -10.70 -19.40 30.58
CA ILE A 214 -11.48 -19.19 31.80
C ILE A 214 -12.96 -18.97 31.43
N HIS A 215 -13.23 -18.17 30.41
CA HIS A 215 -14.60 -17.94 29.95
C HIS A 215 -15.31 -19.23 29.54
N VAL A 216 -14.65 -20.08 28.75
CA VAL A 216 -15.19 -21.38 28.33
C VAL A 216 -15.44 -22.29 29.54
N GLU A 217 -14.52 -22.34 30.50
CA GLU A 217 -14.69 -23.13 31.72
C GLU A 217 -15.90 -22.67 32.55
N ILE A 218 -16.09 -21.34 32.70
CA ILE A 218 -17.25 -20.74 33.38
C ILE A 218 -18.55 -21.06 32.62
N GLU A 219 -18.56 -20.88 31.29
CA GLU A 219 -19.74 -21.15 30.46
C GLU A 219 -20.14 -22.63 30.54
N MET A 220 -19.15 -23.54 30.48
CA MET A 220 -19.39 -24.97 30.66
C MET A 220 -19.97 -25.29 32.05
N PHE A 221 -19.48 -24.66 33.11
CA PHE A 221 -20.03 -24.84 34.45
C PHE A 221 -21.49 -24.37 34.54
N LEU A 222 -21.78 -23.17 34.03
CA LEU A 222 -23.13 -22.62 34.04
C LEU A 222 -24.10 -23.47 33.22
N ARG A 223 -23.69 -23.94 32.04
CA ARG A 223 -24.50 -24.87 31.23
C ARG A 223 -24.81 -26.18 31.96
N LYS A 224 -23.84 -26.73 32.70
CA LYS A 224 -24.06 -27.94 33.51
C LYS A 224 -25.06 -27.70 34.64
N GLU A 225 -24.98 -26.57 35.33
CA GLU A 225 -25.94 -26.25 36.39
C GLU A 225 -27.34 -25.95 35.82
N GLN A 226 -27.41 -25.24 34.69
CA GLN A 226 -28.66 -25.04 33.97
C GLN A 226 -29.29 -26.38 33.58
N GLN A 227 -28.53 -27.30 33.00
CA GLN A 227 -29.02 -28.63 32.64
C GLN A 227 -29.57 -29.39 33.86
N LYS A 228 -28.90 -29.35 35.02
CA LYS A 228 -29.40 -29.98 36.25
C LYS A 228 -30.72 -29.38 36.73
N LEU A 229 -30.93 -28.08 36.53
CA LEU A 229 -32.19 -27.41 36.87
C LEU A 229 -33.29 -27.78 35.87
N GLU A 230 -32.98 -27.85 34.58
CA GLU A 230 -33.89 -28.30 33.54
C GLU A 230 -34.35 -29.75 33.77
N GLU A 231 -33.43 -30.66 34.13
CA GLU A 231 -33.76 -32.05 34.49
C GLU A 231 -34.70 -32.13 35.72
N LYS A 232 -34.45 -31.30 36.74
CA LYS A 232 -35.33 -31.21 37.92
C LYS A 232 -36.70 -30.64 37.56
N LEU A 233 -36.74 -29.63 36.69
CA LEU A 233 -37.98 -29.02 36.23
C LEU A 233 -38.83 -30.05 35.49
N GLU A 234 -38.22 -30.78 34.54
CA GLU A 234 -38.89 -31.85 33.78
C GLU A 234 -39.45 -32.93 34.72
N PHE A 235 -38.66 -33.38 35.69
CA PHE A 235 -39.12 -34.33 36.71
C PHE A 235 -40.35 -33.83 37.48
N TRP A 236 -40.36 -32.56 37.90
CA TRP A 236 -41.49 -32.00 38.64
C TRP A 236 -42.71 -31.76 37.77
N MET A 237 -42.52 -31.37 36.50
CA MET A 237 -43.60 -31.26 35.52
C MET A 237 -44.26 -32.61 35.29
N GLU A 238 -43.47 -33.64 34.98
CA GLU A 238 -43.99 -35.01 34.76
C GLU A 238 -44.70 -35.55 36.01
N LYS A 239 -44.14 -35.31 37.20
CA LYS A 239 -44.79 -35.69 38.46
C LYS A 239 -46.12 -34.98 38.65
N PHE A 240 -46.16 -33.66 38.44
CA PHE A 240 -47.38 -32.87 38.59
C PHE A 240 -48.48 -33.35 37.62
N ASP A 241 -48.12 -33.61 36.36
CA ASP A 241 -49.05 -34.12 35.36
C ASP A 241 -49.61 -35.49 35.76
N LYS A 242 -48.75 -36.42 36.20
CA LYS A 242 -49.17 -37.75 36.68
C LYS A 242 -50.07 -37.68 37.92
N ASP A 243 -49.70 -36.87 38.91
CA ASP A 243 -50.49 -36.70 40.13
C ASP A 243 -51.86 -36.06 39.82
N THR A 244 -51.88 -35.09 38.90
CA THR A 244 -53.11 -34.45 38.42
C THR A 244 -54.00 -35.44 37.66
N GLU A 245 -53.43 -36.24 36.77
CA GLU A 245 -54.15 -37.29 36.04
C GLU A 245 -54.71 -38.35 37.01
N MET A 246 -53.91 -38.79 37.99
CA MET A 246 -54.34 -39.73 39.02
C MET A 246 -55.52 -39.18 39.83
N LYS A 247 -55.44 -37.92 40.31
CA LYS A 247 -56.52 -37.27 41.05
C LYS A 247 -57.76 -37.05 40.19
N GLN A 248 -57.59 -36.72 38.92
CA GLN A 248 -58.68 -36.60 37.97
C GLN A 248 -59.38 -37.95 37.73
N ASN A 249 -58.60 -39.03 37.64
CA ASN A 249 -59.12 -40.40 37.52
C ASN A 249 -59.86 -40.86 38.78
N GLU A 250 -59.30 -40.61 39.97
CA GLU A 250 -59.99 -40.86 41.26
C GLU A 250 -61.31 -40.09 41.34
N LEU A 251 -61.31 -38.81 40.97
CA LEU A 251 -62.50 -37.97 40.96
C LEU A 251 -63.56 -38.52 39.97
N ASN A 252 -63.13 -38.95 38.79
CA ASN A 252 -64.02 -39.54 37.80
C ASN A 252 -64.60 -40.88 38.29
N ALA A 253 -63.80 -41.72 38.95
CA ALA A 253 -64.26 -42.97 39.55
C ALA A 253 -65.27 -42.73 40.67
N LEU A 254 -65.03 -41.76 41.58
CA LEU A 254 -65.97 -41.39 42.62
C LEU A 254 -67.27 -40.80 42.06
N LYS A 255 -67.19 -39.98 41.01
CA LYS A 255 -68.38 -39.48 40.30
C LYS A 255 -69.19 -40.63 39.69
N ALA A 256 -68.52 -41.61 39.07
CA ALA A 256 -69.17 -42.80 38.51
C ALA A 256 -69.82 -43.67 39.60
N ALA A 257 -69.11 -43.92 40.72
CA ALA A 257 -69.66 -44.66 41.86
C ALA A 257 -70.89 -43.95 42.45
N LYS A 258 -70.80 -42.63 42.70
CA LYS A 258 -71.93 -41.83 43.18
C LYS A 258 -73.13 -41.89 42.22
N ALA A 259 -72.89 -41.82 40.90
CA ALA A 259 -73.95 -41.93 39.91
C ALA A 259 -74.61 -43.31 39.93
N SER A 260 -73.82 -44.38 40.08
CA SER A 260 -74.30 -45.76 40.22
C SER A 260 -75.13 -45.94 41.51
N ASP A 261 -74.65 -45.47 42.65
CA ASP A 261 -75.36 -45.55 43.93
C ASP A 261 -76.68 -44.78 43.88
N LEU A 262 -76.67 -43.59 43.26
CA LEU A 262 -77.87 -42.79 43.06
C LEU A 262 -78.88 -43.52 42.16
N ALA A 263 -78.43 -44.16 41.09
CA ALA A 263 -79.28 -44.97 40.23
C ALA A 263 -79.88 -46.16 41.00
N HIS A 264 -79.08 -46.87 41.79
CA HIS A 264 -79.54 -47.98 42.64
C HIS A 264 -80.57 -47.51 43.68
N LEU A 265 -80.35 -46.36 44.33
CA LEU A 265 -81.33 -45.77 45.27
C LEU A 265 -82.64 -45.38 44.56
N GLN A 266 -82.56 -44.80 43.36
CA GLN A 266 -83.74 -44.47 42.56
C GLN A 266 -84.52 -45.73 42.15
N GLU A 267 -83.83 -46.80 41.79
CA GLU A 267 -84.42 -48.10 41.49
C GLU A 267 -85.09 -48.70 42.74
N LEU A 268 -84.40 -48.71 43.89
CA LEU A 268 -84.99 -49.17 45.15
C LEU A 268 -86.23 -48.35 45.53
N ALA A 269 -86.17 -47.02 45.44
CA ALA A 269 -87.32 -46.16 45.69
C ALA A 269 -88.47 -46.40 44.70
N LYS A 270 -88.17 -46.82 43.46
CA LYS A 270 -89.18 -47.26 42.50
C LYS A 270 -89.80 -48.60 42.94
N THR A 271 -88.99 -49.60 43.29
CA THR A 271 -89.50 -50.91 43.76
C THR A 271 -90.31 -50.79 45.05
N LEU A 272 -89.93 -49.92 45.99
CA LEU A 272 -90.70 -49.65 47.20
C LEU A 272 -92.07 -49.04 46.88
N ARG A 273 -92.12 -48.04 45.98
CA ARG A 273 -93.40 -47.49 45.50
C ARG A 273 -94.26 -48.54 44.81
N GLU A 274 -93.65 -49.41 44.01
CA GLU A 274 -94.33 -50.55 43.39
C GLU A 274 -94.90 -51.52 44.45
N TYR A 275 -94.13 -51.87 45.49
CA TYR A 275 -94.62 -52.71 46.60
C TYR A 275 -95.70 -52.04 47.44
N GLU A 276 -95.55 -50.76 47.78
CA GLU A 276 -96.57 -49.98 48.50
C GLU A 276 -97.87 -49.93 47.72
N GLN A 277 -97.79 -49.71 46.40
CA GLN A 277 -98.94 -49.74 45.50
C GLN A 277 -99.63 -51.11 45.54
N VAL A 278 -98.89 -52.20 45.45
CA VAL A 278 -99.44 -53.57 45.55
C VAL A 278 -100.09 -53.84 46.91
N ILE A 279 -99.51 -53.35 48.02
CA ILE A 279 -100.10 -53.49 49.36
C ILE A 279 -101.41 -52.71 49.48
N ILE A 280 -101.45 -51.49 48.94
CA ILE A 280 -102.66 -50.66 48.91
C ILE A 280 -103.74 -51.34 48.07
N GLU A 281 -103.37 -51.85 46.90
CA GLU A 281 -104.27 -52.60 46.01
C GLU A 281 -104.83 -53.86 46.70
N ASP A 282 -104.00 -54.69 47.34
CA ASP A 282 -104.45 -55.87 48.10
C ASP A 282 -105.36 -55.47 49.28
N ARG A 283 -105.08 -54.35 49.96
CA ARG A 283 -105.93 -53.85 51.05
C ARG A 283 -107.31 -53.39 50.54
N ILE A 284 -107.34 -52.67 49.41
CA ILE A 284 -108.57 -52.23 48.76
C ILE A 284 -109.35 -53.44 48.23
N GLU A 285 -108.67 -54.42 47.64
CA GLU A 285 -109.29 -55.65 47.14
C GLU A 285 -109.90 -56.47 48.29
N LYS A 286 -109.21 -56.59 49.43
CA LYS A 286 -109.75 -57.19 50.67
C LYS A 286 -110.94 -56.42 51.25
N GLU A 287 -110.92 -55.09 51.20
CA GLU A 287 -112.06 -54.28 51.64
C GLU A 287 -113.26 -54.43 50.70
N ASN A 288 -113.03 -54.38 49.38
CA ASN A 288 -114.06 -54.53 48.36
C ASN A 288 -114.69 -55.92 48.41
N THR A 289 -113.90 -56.98 48.58
CA THR A 289 -114.42 -58.34 48.78
C THR A 289 -115.25 -58.44 50.06
N ARG A 290 -114.83 -57.80 51.17
CA ARG A 290 -115.65 -57.74 52.40
C ARG A 290 -116.97 -56.99 52.18
N LYS A 291 -116.93 -55.83 51.51
CA LYS A 291 -118.13 -55.06 51.15
C LYS A 291 -119.05 -55.85 50.24
N GLN A 292 -118.49 -56.57 49.25
CA GLN A 292 -119.25 -57.42 48.36
C GLN A 292 -119.94 -58.55 49.13
N ILE A 293 -119.23 -59.24 50.03
CA ILE A 293 -119.83 -60.27 50.89
C ILE A 293 -120.93 -59.67 51.77
N GLN A 294 -120.72 -58.50 52.38
CA GLN A 294 -121.76 -57.83 53.17
C GLN A 294 -122.98 -57.44 52.32
N GLN A 295 -122.76 -56.99 51.10
CA GLN A 295 -123.82 -56.62 50.18
C GLN A 295 -124.58 -57.85 49.69
N ASP A 296 -123.88 -58.93 49.35
CA ASP A 296 -124.46 -60.22 49.00
C ASP A 296 -125.26 -60.81 50.18
N ASP A 297 -124.78 -60.64 51.43
CA ASP A 297 -125.47 -61.05 52.65
C ASP A 297 -126.75 -60.21 52.88
N LEU A 298 -126.70 -58.89 52.67
CA LEU A 298 -127.87 -58.01 52.74
C LEU A 298 -128.86 -58.29 51.62
N GLU A 299 -128.38 -58.54 50.40
CA GLU A 299 -129.19 -58.96 49.26
C GLU A 299 -129.84 -60.31 49.55
N LEU A 300 -129.13 -61.27 50.13
CA LEU A 300 -129.67 -62.54 50.57
C LEU A 300 -130.70 -62.36 51.68
N GLU A 301 -130.45 -61.53 52.69
CA GLU A 301 -131.45 -61.19 53.72
C GLU A 301 -132.69 -60.56 53.11
N SER A 302 -132.51 -59.62 52.18
CA SER A 302 -133.61 -58.96 51.48
C SER A 302 -134.39 -59.97 50.64
N ALA A 303 -133.71 -60.88 49.93
CA ALA A 303 -134.29 -61.95 49.15
C ALA A 303 -135.01 -62.96 50.06
N ILE A 304 -134.49 -63.28 51.24
CA ILE A 304 -135.14 -64.12 52.25
C ILE A 304 -136.38 -63.42 52.81
N LYS A 305 -136.32 -62.10 53.11
CA LYS A 305 -137.48 -61.30 53.53
C LYS A 305 -138.54 -61.23 52.44
N LEU A 306 -138.13 -61.11 51.17
CA LEU A 306 -139.01 -61.10 50.00
C LEU A 306 -139.61 -62.49 49.74
N GLN A 307 -138.82 -63.56 49.89
CA GLN A 307 -139.30 -64.95 49.86
C GLN A 307 -140.24 -65.24 51.04
N ALA A 308 -139.98 -64.71 52.23
CA ALA A 308 -140.82 -64.87 53.41
C ALA A 308 -142.13 -64.08 53.28
N TRP A 309 -142.08 -62.86 52.73
CA TRP A 309 -143.26 -62.07 52.38
C TRP A 309 -144.06 -62.74 51.27
N TRP A 310 -143.42 -63.28 50.23
CA TRP A 310 -144.09 -64.02 49.16
C TRP A 310 -144.74 -65.31 49.71
N ARG A 311 -144.02 -66.10 50.53
CA ARG A 311 -144.57 -67.30 51.20
C ARG A 311 -145.62 -66.98 52.27
N GLY A 312 -145.57 -65.80 52.89
CA GLY A 312 -146.47 -65.39 53.97
C GLY A 312 -147.73 -64.67 53.48
N THR A 313 -147.61 -63.88 52.42
CA THR A 313 -148.68 -63.02 51.89
C THR A 313 -149.29 -63.61 50.62
N VAL A 314 -148.49 -64.19 49.72
CA VAL A 314 -149.01 -64.75 48.45
C VAL A 314 -149.45 -66.20 48.64
N VAL A 315 -148.65 -67.04 49.31
CA VAL A 315 -148.93 -68.48 49.46
C VAL A 315 -149.93 -68.80 50.57
N ARG A 316 -150.04 -67.98 51.64
CA ARG A 316 -150.98 -68.24 52.77
C ARG A 316 -152.27 -67.43 52.74
N ARG A 317 -152.40 -66.41 51.86
CA ARG A 317 -153.67 -65.70 51.61
C ARG A 317 -154.30 -66.03 50.24
N GLU A 318 -153.79 -67.05 49.55
CA GLU A 318 -154.36 -67.62 48.31
C GLU A 318 -154.70 -66.60 47.21
N ILE A 319 -153.83 -65.60 47.01
CA ILE A 319 -153.92 -64.68 45.87
C ILE A 319 -153.08 -65.26 44.72
N GLY A 320 -153.75 -65.94 43.78
CA GLY A 320 -153.17 -66.42 42.53
C GLY A 320 -152.88 -67.93 42.47
N SER A 321 -152.99 -68.49 41.27
CA SER A 321 -152.92 -69.93 40.96
C SER A 321 -151.62 -70.62 41.38
N PHE A 322 -151.59 -71.27 42.56
CA PHE A 322 -150.58 -72.29 42.88
C PHE A 322 -151.05 -73.33 43.92
N ARG A 323 -150.90 -74.63 43.60
CA ARG A 323 -151.27 -75.81 44.43
C ARG A 323 -150.03 -76.59 44.88
N MET A 324 -150.10 -77.24 46.05
CA MET A 324 -149.05 -78.12 46.62
C MET A 324 -149.23 -79.60 46.23
N PRO A 325 -148.15 -80.31 45.81
CA PRO A 325 -148.12 -81.79 45.74
C PRO A 325 -147.40 -82.49 46.92
N LYS A 326 -147.80 -83.74 47.21
CA LYS A 326 -147.30 -84.65 48.26
C LYS A 326 -146.36 -85.75 47.69
N LYS A 327 -145.22 -85.94 48.39
CA LYS A 327 -144.53 -87.15 48.92
C LYS A 327 -144.54 -88.50 48.16
N ASP A 328 -143.34 -89.08 48.01
CA ASP A 328 -143.06 -90.53 47.94
C ASP A 328 -141.85 -90.93 48.81
N LYS A 329 -141.83 -92.21 49.23
CA LYS A 329 -140.86 -92.91 50.10
C LYS A 329 -140.29 -94.12 49.33
N ASP A 330 -139.02 -94.48 49.54
CA ASP A 330 -138.56 -95.88 49.51
C ASP A 330 -137.27 -96.10 50.34
N ASP A 331 -137.06 -97.35 50.74
CA ASP A 331 -136.24 -97.89 51.83
C ASP A 331 -134.77 -98.25 51.49
N SER A 332 -133.86 -98.24 52.50
CA SER A 332 -133.15 -99.45 53.00
C SER A 332 -131.96 -99.15 53.94
N LYS A 333 -131.61 -100.20 54.70
CA LYS A 333 -130.96 -100.34 56.02
C LYS A 333 -129.43 -100.14 56.16
N GLU A 334 -129.07 -99.73 57.39
CA GLU A 334 -127.96 -100.14 58.29
C GLU A 334 -126.49 -100.25 57.83
N SER A 335 -125.61 -99.44 58.43
CA SER A 335 -124.84 -99.86 59.63
C SER A 335 -124.03 -98.70 60.25
N LYS A 336 -123.96 -98.71 61.58
CA LYS A 336 -123.27 -97.76 62.47
C LYS A 336 -121.74 -97.90 62.39
N GLY A 337 -121.03 -96.77 62.44
CA GLY A 337 -119.61 -96.72 62.80
C GLY A 337 -119.09 -95.28 62.95
N LYS A 338 -118.91 -94.82 64.20
CA LYS A 338 -118.40 -93.51 64.63
C LYS A 338 -116.98 -93.21 64.11
N GLY A 339 -116.70 -91.94 63.80
CA GLY A 339 -115.34 -91.41 63.69
C GLY A 339 -115.30 -89.94 63.27
N LYS A 340 -115.07 -89.05 64.24
CA LYS A 340 -114.99 -87.57 64.18
C LYS A 340 -113.87 -87.04 63.27
N GLY A 341 -114.11 -85.86 62.67
CA GLY A 341 -113.07 -84.87 62.33
C GLY A 341 -112.71 -84.78 60.84
N LYS A 342 -113.37 -83.87 60.12
CA LYS A 342 -112.97 -83.41 58.78
C LYS A 342 -112.63 -81.92 58.88
N ASP A 343 -111.38 -81.58 58.63
CA ASP A 343 -110.98 -80.29 58.10
C ASP A 343 -110.22 -80.57 56.79
N LYS A 344 -110.74 -80.01 55.69
CA LYS A 344 -110.18 -80.04 54.32
C LYS A 344 -109.68 -78.60 54.07
N ASP A 345 -108.53 -78.30 53.48
CA ASP A 345 -108.03 -78.68 52.15
C ASP A 345 -106.53 -78.28 52.12
N LYS A 346 -105.58 -79.12 51.70
CA LYS A 346 -105.13 -79.33 50.31
C LYS A 346 -104.99 -78.05 49.47
N ARG A 347 -103.75 -77.56 49.31
CA ARG A 347 -102.91 -77.65 48.09
C ARG A 347 -101.74 -76.64 48.21
N ARG A 348 -100.48 -77.11 48.10
CA ARG A 348 -99.66 -77.14 46.87
C ARG A 348 -99.53 -75.73 46.27
N ARG A 349 -98.35 -75.19 45.96
CA ARG A 349 -97.12 -75.77 45.41
C ARG A 349 -96.12 -74.62 45.19
N LYS A 350 -94.82 -74.93 45.26
CA LYS A 350 -93.69 -74.41 44.43
C LYS A 350 -93.57 -72.87 44.30
N LYS A 351 -92.41 -72.25 44.50
CA LYS A 351 -91.07 -72.67 44.09
C LYS A 351 -90.06 -71.76 44.80
#